data_AF-A0A3B9LE32-F1
#
_entry.id   AF-A0A3B9LE32-F1
#
_cell.length_a   1.000
_cell.length_b   1.000
_cell.length_c   1.000
_cell.angle_alpha   90.00
_cell.angle_beta   90.00
_cell.angle_gamma   90.00
#
_symmetry.space_group_name_H-M   'P 1'
#
loop_
_entity.id
_entity.type
_entity.pdbx_description
1 polymer ?
#
loop_
_entity_poly.entity_id
_entity_poly.type
_entity_poly.pdbx_seq_one_letter_code
_entity_poly.pdbx_strand_id
1 'polypeptide(L)'
;MALRHEKRLLQKSEINLGREGTSQAANFPELRNEIVALKKLEQEQKEVALRIAQIEEGIKKIEAQRQENAREQNEAVAKLEAEKKPLLQQRNEARSITDLCERELTAVERRVQENDAADRELLKQLSELQAMAPPPPDLETQLAGITARRAQLPEERAELVRARLGSADACRLAKEKLVAAEAELSVVEKNIARVRDEFAARDRALGDNSRAQQEAVREARAHHQTVEERKNPAYLNIGRHLASQGIAPPNAPHLLTDVHRHRGAVDRHLQHTAELALLSSKIDKQELRKFYFSVVSVLALLSIILPLVFQSPPKREWLPQETEVILSINSDQFERDDLPKRWRKDQPNSWPNIWAGLVGSAGQTPGLNLPRDAARITRALTTQAAGKTREFVLVEARGDVSRVIRSIEKDKNFEKRVINGLPVWERADLAVARVGPTTLAVGASAEVDELVRVRLGMKLDLKITGQLFDRFQALDRESALRLISRDPPDLAHVFQPIFTPELLGSSQLLGLALTLQNPVRAKLLLKLNSPQSASELARNLHNDPQHWLHLQDSELVLYAQPPEIERQGTNLELRFIMPENSARLLLQRIAKTGADEIAAH
;
A
#
# COMPACT_ATOMS: atom_id res chain seq x y z
N MET A 1 28.80 -30.85 22.84
CA MET A 1 27.91 -30.91 21.65
C MET A 1 28.46 -31.81 20.54
N ALA A 2 29.77 -31.77 20.25
CA ALA A 2 30.42 -32.60 19.22
C ALA A 2 30.12 -34.12 19.32
N LEU A 3 30.27 -34.73 20.50
CA LEU A 3 29.97 -36.17 20.68
C LEU A 3 28.51 -36.53 20.34
N ARG A 4 27.54 -35.67 20.66
CA ARG A 4 26.13 -35.91 20.32
C ARG A 4 25.90 -35.80 18.81
N HIS A 5 26.62 -34.90 18.15
CA HIS A 5 26.57 -34.75 16.69
C HIS A 5 27.15 -35.97 15.98
N GLU A 6 28.34 -36.43 16.37
CA GLU A 6 28.97 -37.63 15.81
C GLU A 6 28.14 -38.90 16.08
N LYS A 7 27.52 -39.04 17.25
CA LYS A 7 26.59 -40.16 17.51
C LYS A 7 25.38 -40.17 16.57
N ARG A 8 24.86 -38.99 16.19
CA ARG A 8 23.75 -38.87 15.22
C ARG A 8 24.21 -39.20 13.80
N LEU A 9 25.41 -38.74 13.41
CA LEU A 9 26.00 -39.07 12.11
C LEU A 9 26.29 -40.57 11.99
N LEU A 10 26.82 -41.18 13.05
CA LEU A 10 27.00 -42.62 13.14
C LEU A 10 25.67 -43.36 12.94
N GLN A 11 24.64 -43.01 13.72
CA GLN A 11 23.32 -43.63 13.60
C GLN A 11 22.75 -43.51 12.18
N LYS A 12 22.93 -42.35 11.53
CA LYS A 12 22.48 -42.13 10.14
C LYS A 12 23.27 -42.99 9.15
N SER A 13 24.59 -43.08 9.30
CA SER A 13 25.45 -43.92 8.46
C SER A 13 25.11 -45.41 8.62
N GLU A 14 24.81 -45.87 9.85
CA GLU A 14 24.37 -47.24 10.13
C GLU A 14 23.01 -47.54 9.49
N ILE A 15 22.04 -46.62 9.57
CA ILE A 15 20.74 -46.78 8.89
C ILE A 15 20.92 -46.87 7.36
N ASN A 16 21.75 -46.01 6.77
CA ASN A 16 22.01 -46.03 5.33
C ASN A 16 22.68 -47.34 4.89
N LEU A 17 23.69 -47.79 5.65
CA LEU A 17 24.35 -49.07 5.41
C LEU A 17 23.37 -50.23 5.48
N GLY A 18 22.47 -50.23 6.46
CA GLY A 18 21.46 -51.28 6.60
C GLY A 18 20.39 -51.25 5.51
N ARG A 19 20.02 -50.06 5.02
CA ARG A 19 19.06 -49.91 3.92
C ARG A 19 19.57 -50.54 2.62
N GLU A 20 20.77 -50.16 2.18
CA GLU A 20 21.41 -50.70 0.98
C GLU A 20 21.87 -52.16 1.18
N GLY A 21 22.22 -52.52 2.43
CA GLY A 21 22.72 -53.84 2.81
C GLY A 21 21.66 -54.91 3.06
N THR A 22 20.38 -54.61 2.85
CA THR A 22 19.26 -55.53 3.17
C THR A 22 19.39 -56.88 2.45
N SER A 23 19.95 -56.89 1.23
CA SER A 23 20.19 -58.12 0.46
C SER A 23 21.31 -58.99 1.03
N GLN A 24 22.38 -58.39 1.56
CA GLN A 24 23.47 -59.09 2.23
C GLN A 24 23.02 -59.60 3.61
N ALA A 25 22.19 -58.81 4.29
CA ALA A 25 21.59 -59.14 5.58
C ALA A 25 20.75 -60.42 5.54
N ALA A 26 20.17 -60.76 4.38
CA ALA A 26 19.33 -61.95 4.18
C ALA A 26 20.08 -63.27 4.37
N ASN A 27 21.41 -63.24 4.31
CA ASN A 27 22.26 -64.41 4.52
C ASN A 27 22.55 -64.68 6.02
N PHE A 28 22.14 -63.79 6.93
CA PHE A 28 22.40 -63.88 8.37
C PHE A 28 21.13 -64.33 9.12
N PRO A 29 21.14 -65.49 9.79
CA PRO A 29 19.98 -65.96 10.55
C PRO A 29 19.62 -65.04 11.72
N GLU A 30 20.58 -64.29 12.26
CA GLU A 30 20.40 -63.35 13.37
C GLU A 30 19.55 -62.12 12.97
N LEU A 31 19.44 -61.81 11.68
CA LEU A 31 18.70 -60.65 11.15
C LEU A 31 17.33 -61.03 10.55
N ARG A 32 16.92 -62.29 10.70
CA ARG A 32 15.69 -62.82 10.07
C ARG A 32 14.44 -62.07 10.53
N ASN A 33 14.39 -61.67 11.81
CA ASN A 33 13.24 -60.95 12.38
C ASN A 33 13.11 -59.54 11.80
N GLU A 34 14.22 -58.83 11.66
CA GLU A 34 14.32 -57.49 11.06
C GLU A 34 13.91 -57.53 9.59
N ILE A 35 14.33 -58.54 8.84
CA ILE A 35 13.98 -58.71 7.43
C ILE A 35 12.49 -59.01 7.24
N VAL A 36 11.90 -59.85 8.10
CA VAL A 36 10.45 -60.13 8.07
C VAL A 36 9.66 -58.86 8.41
N ALA A 37 10.11 -58.09 9.40
CA ALA A 37 9.49 -56.81 9.76
C ALA A 37 9.56 -55.79 8.61
N LEU A 38 10.70 -55.68 7.93
CA LEU A 38 10.86 -54.81 6.77
C LEU A 38 9.92 -55.20 5.62
N LYS A 39 9.83 -56.50 5.27
CA LYS A 39 8.92 -56.97 4.22
C LYS A 39 7.46 -56.64 4.51
N LYS A 40 7.03 -56.72 5.77
CA LYS A 40 5.68 -56.35 6.19
C LYS A 40 5.42 -54.85 6.02
N LEU A 41 6.37 -54.01 6.43
CA LEU A 41 6.28 -52.55 6.28
C LEU A 41 6.37 -52.10 4.82
N GLU A 42 7.13 -52.81 3.98
CA GLU A 42 7.17 -52.56 2.53
C GLU A 42 5.83 -52.89 1.85
N GLN A 43 5.15 -53.94 2.29
CA GLN A 43 3.80 -54.26 1.79
C GLN A 43 2.79 -53.19 2.20
N GLU A 44 2.80 -52.77 3.47
CA GLU A 44 1.96 -51.67 3.99
C GLU A 44 2.21 -50.37 3.20
N GLN A 45 3.48 -50.05 2.92
CA GLN A 45 3.83 -48.88 2.11
C GLN A 45 3.26 -48.95 0.68
N LYS A 46 3.35 -50.11 0.02
CA LYS A 46 2.79 -50.29 -1.34
C LYS A 46 1.28 -50.09 -1.35
N GLU A 47 0.57 -50.58 -0.34
CA GLU A 47 -0.87 -50.39 -0.19
C GLU A 47 -1.23 -48.91 0.00
N VAL A 48 -0.46 -48.17 0.81
CA VAL A 48 -0.66 -46.73 0.98
C VAL A 48 -0.35 -45.97 -0.31
N ALA A 49 0.70 -46.35 -1.05
CA ALA A 49 1.03 -45.73 -2.33
C ALA A 49 -0.09 -45.93 -3.39
N LEU A 50 -0.69 -47.12 -3.42
CA LEU A 50 -1.85 -47.40 -4.28
C LEU A 50 -3.05 -46.54 -3.90
N ARG A 51 -3.34 -46.39 -2.60
CA ARG A 51 -4.41 -45.49 -2.12
C ARG A 51 -4.17 -44.04 -2.51
N ILE A 52 -2.94 -43.53 -2.38
CA ILE A 52 -2.59 -42.17 -2.82
C ILE A 52 -2.89 -42.00 -4.31
N ALA A 53 -2.45 -42.94 -5.15
CA ALA A 53 -2.69 -42.87 -6.59
C ALA A 53 -4.19 -42.87 -6.94
N GLN A 54 -5.00 -43.68 -6.26
CA GLN A 54 -6.46 -43.71 -6.44
C GLN A 54 -7.13 -42.38 -6.06
N ILE A 55 -6.72 -41.76 -4.95
CA ILE A 55 -7.28 -40.47 -4.52
C ILE A 55 -6.86 -39.37 -5.49
N GLU A 56 -5.60 -39.35 -5.96
CA GLU A 56 -5.12 -38.39 -6.95
C GLU A 56 -5.85 -38.50 -8.30
N GLU A 57 -6.20 -39.72 -8.73
CA GLU A 57 -7.06 -39.92 -9.89
C GLU A 57 -8.49 -39.37 -9.66
N GLY A 58 -9.03 -39.55 -8.45
CA GLY A 58 -10.29 -38.93 -8.02
C GLY A 58 -10.27 -37.41 -8.14
N ILE A 59 -9.17 -36.77 -7.71
CA ILE A 59 -9.01 -35.30 -7.77
C ILE A 59 -9.03 -34.85 -9.24
N LYS A 60 -8.31 -35.54 -10.12
CA LYS A 60 -8.31 -35.23 -11.56
C LYS A 60 -9.70 -35.33 -12.19
N LYS A 61 -10.50 -36.33 -11.78
CA LYS A 61 -11.89 -36.48 -12.24
C LYS A 61 -12.77 -35.31 -11.78
N ILE A 62 -12.61 -34.86 -10.53
CA ILE A 62 -13.34 -33.69 -10.01
C ILE A 62 -12.92 -32.42 -10.76
N GLU A 63 -11.64 -32.22 -11.03
CA GLU A 63 -11.15 -31.07 -11.80
C GLU A 63 -11.72 -31.05 -13.23
N ALA A 64 -11.79 -32.22 -13.88
CA ALA A 64 -12.43 -32.33 -15.19
C ALA A 64 -13.92 -31.97 -15.13
N GLN A 65 -14.65 -32.46 -14.14
CA GLN A 65 -16.07 -32.12 -13.92
C GLN A 65 -16.28 -30.62 -13.67
N ARG A 66 -15.37 -29.95 -12.95
CA ARG A 66 -15.44 -28.49 -12.74
C ARG A 66 -15.24 -27.71 -14.05
N GLN A 67 -14.31 -28.17 -14.90
CA GLN A 67 -14.11 -27.57 -16.22
C GLN A 67 -15.33 -27.75 -17.12
N GLU A 68 -15.95 -28.93 -17.11
CA GLU A 68 -17.18 -29.22 -17.84
C GLU A 68 -18.35 -28.36 -17.33
N ASN A 69 -18.56 -28.29 -16.00
CA ASN A 69 -19.57 -27.45 -15.37
C ASN A 69 -19.41 -25.95 -15.74
N ALA A 70 -18.17 -25.45 -15.85
CA ALA A 70 -17.91 -24.08 -16.29
C ALA A 70 -18.23 -23.86 -17.77
N ARG A 71 -17.96 -24.85 -18.65
CA ARG A 71 -18.33 -24.78 -20.07
C ARG A 71 -19.84 -24.77 -20.23
N GLU A 72 -20.54 -25.69 -19.57
CA GLU A 72 -22.00 -25.77 -19.58
C GLU A 72 -22.65 -24.49 -19.04
N GLN A 73 -22.11 -23.91 -17.96
CA GLN A 73 -22.57 -22.63 -17.42
C GLN A 73 -22.47 -21.51 -18.47
N ASN A 74 -21.31 -21.39 -19.13
CA ASN A 74 -21.09 -20.36 -20.13
C ASN A 74 -22.03 -20.52 -21.33
N GLU A 75 -22.25 -21.76 -21.79
CA GLU A 75 -23.18 -22.05 -22.89
C GLU A 75 -24.64 -21.73 -22.51
N ALA A 76 -25.07 -22.09 -21.30
CA ALA A 76 -26.42 -21.81 -20.81
C ALA A 76 -26.67 -20.30 -20.64
N VAL A 77 -25.70 -19.58 -20.06
CA VAL A 77 -25.77 -18.12 -19.91
C VAL A 77 -25.75 -17.43 -21.27
N ALA A 78 -24.90 -17.87 -22.21
CA ALA A 78 -24.83 -17.28 -23.55
C ALA A 78 -26.14 -17.41 -24.33
N LYS A 79 -26.85 -18.55 -24.20
CA LYS A 79 -28.19 -18.73 -24.80
C LYS A 79 -29.20 -17.73 -24.23
N LEU A 80 -29.25 -17.57 -22.91
CA LEU A 80 -30.15 -16.62 -22.26
C LEU A 80 -29.76 -15.15 -22.54
N GLU A 81 -28.47 -14.85 -22.69
CA GLU A 81 -28.00 -13.53 -23.10
C GLU A 81 -28.37 -13.22 -24.55
N ALA A 82 -28.39 -14.22 -25.44
CA ALA A 82 -28.89 -14.07 -26.81
C ALA A 82 -30.40 -13.76 -26.83
N GLU A 83 -31.20 -14.41 -25.97
CA GLU A 83 -32.63 -14.12 -25.79
C GLU A 83 -32.88 -12.74 -25.17
N LYS A 84 -31.99 -12.26 -24.28
CA LYS A 84 -32.10 -10.95 -23.63
C LYS A 84 -31.91 -9.78 -24.61
N LYS A 85 -31.03 -9.91 -25.60
CA LYS A 85 -30.69 -8.82 -26.55
C LYS A 85 -31.90 -8.20 -27.28
N PRO A 86 -32.79 -8.97 -27.94
CA PRO A 86 -33.96 -8.41 -28.60
C PRO A 86 -34.94 -7.75 -27.61
N LEU A 87 -35.12 -8.32 -26.41
CA LEU A 87 -35.98 -7.73 -25.38
C LEU A 87 -35.44 -6.40 -24.87
N LEU A 88 -34.11 -6.24 -24.74
CA LEU A 88 -33.49 -4.96 -24.42
C LEU A 88 -33.74 -3.90 -25.51
N GLN A 89 -33.68 -4.30 -26.78
CA GLN A 89 -33.98 -3.39 -27.89
C GLN A 89 -35.44 -2.94 -27.83
N GLN A 90 -36.38 -3.88 -27.70
CA GLN A 90 -37.80 -3.61 -27.57
C GLN A 90 -38.12 -2.68 -26.38
N ARG A 91 -37.48 -2.91 -25.22
CA ARG A 91 -37.62 -2.04 -24.05
C ARG A 91 -37.10 -0.63 -24.32
N ASN A 92 -35.96 -0.49 -24.99
CA ASN A 92 -35.38 0.83 -25.30
C ASN A 92 -36.25 1.60 -26.29
N GLU A 93 -36.81 0.91 -27.29
CA GLU A 93 -37.78 1.49 -28.21
C GLU A 93 -39.04 1.96 -27.46
N ALA A 94 -39.63 1.11 -26.62
CA ALA A 94 -40.80 1.46 -25.81
C ALA A 94 -40.53 2.66 -24.87
N ARG A 95 -39.31 2.73 -24.31
CA ARG A 95 -38.89 3.86 -23.49
C ARG A 95 -38.78 5.16 -24.31
N SER A 96 -38.17 5.10 -25.49
CA SER A 96 -38.04 6.26 -26.38
C SER A 96 -39.40 6.81 -26.81
N ILE A 97 -40.38 5.93 -27.06
CA ILE A 97 -41.76 6.30 -27.40
C ILE A 97 -42.44 6.95 -26.18
N THR A 98 -42.24 6.39 -24.99
CA THR A 98 -42.79 6.95 -23.74
C THR A 98 -42.24 8.35 -23.48
N ASP A 99 -40.92 8.53 -23.60
CA ASP A 99 -40.25 9.82 -23.42
C ASP A 99 -40.76 10.88 -24.43
N LEU A 100 -41.01 10.47 -25.68
CA LEU A 100 -41.60 11.34 -26.71
C LEU A 100 -43.03 11.75 -26.33
N CYS A 101 -43.88 10.78 -25.94
CA CYS A 101 -45.27 11.07 -25.55
C CYS A 101 -45.35 11.98 -24.32
N GLU A 102 -44.46 11.84 -23.34
CA GLU A 102 -44.38 12.74 -22.18
C GLU A 102 -43.96 14.16 -22.57
N ARG A 103 -43.01 14.31 -23.48
CA ARG A 103 -42.61 15.64 -24.01
C ARG A 103 -43.76 16.32 -24.74
N GLU A 104 -44.49 15.60 -25.60
CA GLU A 104 -45.64 16.15 -26.31
C GLU A 104 -46.77 16.52 -25.34
N LEU A 105 -47.06 15.67 -24.35
CA LEU A 105 -48.07 15.96 -23.34
C LEU A 105 -47.70 17.23 -22.54
N THR A 106 -46.46 17.36 -22.08
CA THR A 106 -45.99 18.54 -21.36
C THR A 106 -45.99 19.80 -22.22
N ALA A 107 -45.67 19.69 -23.52
CA ALA A 107 -45.76 20.81 -24.46
C ALA A 107 -47.21 21.27 -24.66
N VAL A 108 -48.16 20.36 -24.80
CA VAL A 108 -49.58 20.70 -24.91
C VAL A 108 -50.11 21.30 -23.60
N GLU A 109 -49.71 20.77 -22.44
CA GLU A 109 -50.08 21.33 -21.14
C GLU A 109 -49.55 22.75 -20.95
N ARG A 110 -48.31 23.03 -21.38
CA ARG A 110 -47.77 24.40 -21.39
C ARG A 110 -48.59 25.32 -22.28
N ARG A 111 -48.95 24.90 -23.50
CA ARG A 111 -49.78 25.72 -24.41
C ARG A 111 -51.16 26.03 -23.84
N VAL A 112 -51.76 25.09 -23.10
CA VAL A 112 -53.02 25.34 -22.37
C VAL A 112 -52.81 26.42 -21.30
N GLN A 113 -51.73 26.31 -20.51
CA GLN A 113 -51.41 27.31 -19.48
C GLN A 113 -51.10 28.70 -20.05
N GLU A 114 -50.42 28.76 -21.19
CA GLU A 114 -50.14 30.01 -21.92
C GLU A 114 -51.42 30.65 -22.45
N ASN A 115 -52.36 29.86 -22.97
CA ASN A 115 -53.68 30.34 -23.38
C ASN A 115 -54.48 30.88 -22.18
N ASP A 116 -54.50 30.17 -21.05
CA ASP A 116 -55.13 30.61 -19.81
C ASP A 116 -54.43 31.86 -19.21
N ALA A 117 -53.13 32.03 -19.43
CA ALA A 117 -52.39 33.23 -19.04
C ALA A 117 -52.71 34.42 -19.96
N ALA A 118 -52.86 34.19 -21.27
CA ALA A 118 -53.22 35.21 -22.24
C ALA A 118 -54.63 35.78 -21.96
N ASP A 119 -55.63 34.95 -21.62
CA ASP A 119 -56.96 35.45 -21.23
C ASP A 119 -56.90 36.32 -19.97
N ARG A 120 -56.09 35.92 -18.97
CA ARG A 120 -55.88 36.70 -17.74
C ARG A 120 -55.20 38.05 -18.01
N GLU A 121 -54.20 38.08 -18.89
CA GLU A 121 -53.51 39.31 -19.26
C GLU A 121 -54.43 40.26 -20.04
N LEU A 122 -55.22 39.75 -20.98
CA LEU A 122 -56.21 40.55 -21.70
C LEU A 122 -57.28 41.12 -20.75
N LEU A 123 -57.72 40.34 -19.75
CA LEU A 123 -58.62 40.82 -18.70
C LEU A 123 -58.01 41.95 -17.87
N LYS A 124 -56.71 41.85 -17.56
CA LYS A 124 -55.97 42.89 -16.85
C LYS A 124 -55.86 44.16 -17.70
N GLN A 125 -55.50 44.04 -18.97
CA GLN A 125 -55.44 45.16 -19.91
C GLN A 125 -56.80 45.87 -20.08
N LEU A 126 -57.89 45.10 -20.15
CA LEU A 126 -59.25 45.68 -20.15
C LEU A 126 -59.52 46.50 -18.88
N SER A 127 -59.11 46.00 -17.71
CA SER A 127 -59.30 46.70 -16.44
C SER A 127 -58.44 47.98 -16.34
N GLU A 128 -57.20 47.94 -16.85
CA GLU A 128 -56.28 49.08 -16.85
C GLU A 128 -56.75 50.18 -17.81
N LEU A 129 -57.23 49.81 -19.01
CA LEU A 129 -57.81 50.75 -19.98
C LEU A 129 -59.07 51.44 -19.45
N GLN A 130 -59.88 50.74 -18.66
CA GLN A 130 -61.08 51.31 -18.03
C GLN A 130 -60.76 52.24 -16.84
N ALA A 131 -59.58 52.10 -16.22
CA ALA A 131 -59.17 52.90 -15.07
C ALA A 131 -58.41 54.20 -15.43
N MET A 132 -58.06 54.41 -16.70
CA MET A 132 -57.26 55.55 -17.16
C MET A 132 -58.10 56.82 -17.36
N ALA A 133 -57.69 57.94 -16.74
CA ALA A 133 -58.32 59.26 -16.90
C ALA A 133 -57.26 60.36 -17.13
N PRO A 134 -57.31 61.14 -18.23
CA PRO A 134 -58.32 61.12 -19.30
C PRO A 134 -58.16 59.89 -20.24
N PRO A 135 -59.27 59.43 -20.87
CA PRO A 135 -59.24 58.25 -21.73
C PRO A 135 -58.39 58.48 -22.98
N PRO A 136 -57.64 57.46 -23.44
CA PRO A 136 -56.83 57.56 -24.65
C PRO A 136 -57.70 57.76 -25.90
N PRO A 137 -57.22 58.50 -26.91
CA PRO A 137 -57.99 58.89 -28.10
C PRO A 137 -58.38 57.70 -29.02
N ASP A 138 -57.78 56.54 -28.82
CA ASP A 138 -57.98 55.30 -29.58
C ASP A 138 -58.63 54.16 -28.76
N LEU A 139 -59.27 54.50 -27.63
CA LEU A 139 -59.87 53.57 -26.67
C LEU A 139 -60.85 52.56 -27.30
N GLU A 140 -61.75 53.00 -28.18
CA GLU A 140 -62.74 52.10 -28.82
C GLU A 140 -62.07 51.06 -29.71
N THR A 141 -61.02 51.45 -30.42
CA THR A 141 -60.25 50.57 -31.30
C THR A 141 -59.48 49.52 -30.48
N GLN A 142 -58.89 49.92 -29.35
CA GLN A 142 -58.17 49.00 -28.46
C GLN A 142 -59.13 48.02 -27.74
N LEU A 143 -60.29 48.50 -27.28
CA LEU A 143 -61.34 47.66 -26.68
C LEU A 143 -61.90 46.63 -27.67
N ALA A 144 -62.18 47.04 -28.91
CA ALA A 144 -62.63 46.15 -29.97
C ALA A 144 -61.58 45.08 -30.31
N GLY A 145 -60.29 45.45 -30.33
CA GLY A 145 -59.20 44.50 -30.55
C GLY A 145 -59.07 43.45 -29.44
N ILE A 146 -59.14 43.87 -28.17
CA ILE A 146 -59.05 42.97 -27.01
C ILE A 146 -60.27 42.04 -26.94
N THR A 147 -61.48 42.57 -27.14
CA THR A 147 -62.71 41.77 -27.13
C THR A 147 -62.75 40.76 -28.27
N ALA A 148 -62.30 41.13 -29.48
CA ALA A 148 -62.18 40.22 -30.61
C ALA A 148 -61.18 39.08 -30.35
N ARG A 149 -60.00 39.39 -29.79
CA ARG A 149 -59.00 38.35 -29.45
C ARG A 149 -59.52 37.42 -28.34
N ARG A 150 -60.19 37.97 -27.33
CA ARG A 150 -60.76 37.20 -26.22
C ARG A 150 -61.90 36.28 -26.66
N ALA A 151 -62.66 36.64 -27.71
CA ALA A 151 -63.70 35.77 -28.26
C ALA A 151 -63.13 34.49 -28.92
N GLN A 152 -61.87 34.50 -29.37
CA GLN A 152 -61.21 33.37 -30.03
C GLN A 152 -60.52 32.40 -29.04
N LEU A 153 -60.08 32.89 -27.88
CA LEU A 153 -59.35 32.08 -26.89
C LEU A 153 -60.10 30.83 -26.39
N PRO A 154 -61.43 30.85 -26.13
CA PRO A 154 -62.16 29.66 -25.70
C PRO A 154 -62.14 28.52 -26.72
N GLU A 155 -62.15 28.85 -28.03
CA GLU A 155 -62.10 27.87 -29.11
C GLU A 155 -60.70 27.28 -29.25
N GLU A 156 -59.66 28.14 -29.24
CA GLU A 156 -58.24 27.71 -29.19
C GLU A 156 -57.99 26.80 -27.98
N ARG A 157 -58.57 27.12 -26.81
CA ARG A 157 -58.47 26.29 -25.60
C ARG A 157 -59.16 24.94 -25.76
N ALA A 158 -60.34 24.89 -26.37
CA ALA A 158 -61.08 23.64 -26.58
C ALA A 158 -60.28 22.67 -27.47
N GLU A 159 -59.60 23.17 -28.50
CA GLU A 159 -58.70 22.39 -29.34
C GLU A 159 -57.48 21.88 -28.57
N LEU A 160 -56.83 22.74 -27.78
CA LEU A 160 -55.69 22.35 -26.94
C LEU A 160 -56.07 21.30 -25.89
N VAL A 161 -57.25 21.40 -25.28
CA VAL A 161 -57.75 20.40 -24.33
C VAL A 161 -58.05 19.07 -25.01
N ARG A 162 -58.59 19.07 -26.23
CA ARG A 162 -58.77 17.83 -27.02
C ARG A 162 -57.43 17.19 -27.38
N ALA A 163 -56.46 18.00 -27.80
CA ALA A 163 -55.09 17.53 -28.05
C ALA A 163 -54.45 16.96 -26.78
N ARG A 164 -54.66 17.59 -25.62
CA ARG A 164 -54.16 17.12 -24.32
C ARG A 164 -54.70 15.73 -23.97
N LEU A 165 -56.00 15.50 -24.15
CA LEU A 165 -56.62 14.20 -23.89
C LEU A 165 -56.04 13.11 -24.81
N GLY A 166 -55.89 13.41 -26.10
CA GLY A 166 -55.26 12.48 -27.05
C GLY A 166 -53.80 12.17 -26.71
N SER A 167 -53.00 13.17 -26.34
CA SER A 167 -51.62 12.99 -25.89
C SER A 167 -51.52 12.22 -24.57
N ALA A 168 -52.47 12.41 -23.65
CA ALA A 168 -52.52 11.69 -22.38
C ALA A 168 -52.83 10.20 -22.58
N ASP A 169 -53.78 9.87 -23.45
CA ASP A 169 -54.11 8.48 -23.79
C ASP A 169 -52.93 7.78 -24.52
N ALA A 170 -52.28 8.48 -25.44
CA ALA A 170 -51.08 7.97 -26.11
C ALA A 170 -49.93 7.71 -25.11
N CYS A 171 -49.71 8.63 -24.17
CA CYS A 171 -48.72 8.47 -23.10
C CYS A 171 -49.05 7.27 -22.19
N ARG A 172 -50.32 7.09 -21.81
CA ARG A 172 -50.76 5.94 -21.01
C ARG A 172 -50.47 4.61 -21.72
N LEU A 173 -50.84 4.49 -22.99
CA LEU A 173 -50.62 3.27 -23.77
C LEU A 173 -49.12 2.99 -24.02
N ALA A 174 -48.30 4.03 -24.19
CA ALA A 174 -46.84 3.90 -24.27
C ALA A 174 -46.25 3.36 -22.95
N LYS A 175 -46.72 3.88 -21.80
CA LYS A 175 -46.31 3.40 -20.47
C LYS A 175 -46.69 1.94 -20.23
N GLU A 176 -47.90 1.53 -20.61
CA GLU A 176 -48.34 0.13 -20.51
C GLU A 176 -47.43 -0.81 -21.33
N LYS A 177 -47.07 -0.41 -22.55
CA LYS A 177 -46.13 -1.17 -23.39
C LYS A 177 -44.72 -1.23 -22.80
N LEU A 178 -44.24 -0.14 -22.20
CA LEU A 178 -42.95 -0.12 -21.51
C LEU A 178 -42.95 -1.09 -20.32
N VAL A 179 -44.00 -1.08 -19.50
CA VAL A 179 -44.14 -1.99 -18.35
C VAL A 179 -44.15 -3.45 -18.80
N ALA A 180 -44.87 -3.77 -19.89
CA ALA A 180 -44.88 -5.13 -20.45
C ALA A 180 -43.48 -5.57 -20.91
N ALA A 181 -42.75 -4.72 -21.64
CA ALA A 181 -41.39 -5.01 -22.09
C ALA A 181 -40.39 -5.15 -20.92
N GLU A 182 -40.54 -4.35 -19.85
CA GLU A 182 -39.72 -4.48 -18.64
C GLU A 182 -40.03 -5.76 -17.86
N ALA A 183 -41.29 -6.21 -17.83
CA ALA A 183 -41.68 -7.47 -17.21
C ALA A 183 -41.06 -8.68 -17.92
N GLU A 184 -41.10 -8.72 -19.26
CA GLU A 184 -40.49 -9.78 -20.06
C GLU A 184 -38.96 -9.83 -19.87
N LEU A 185 -38.30 -8.67 -19.88
CA LEU A 185 -36.87 -8.57 -19.60
C LEU A 185 -36.53 -9.11 -18.20
N SER A 186 -37.33 -8.76 -17.19
CA SER A 186 -37.15 -9.18 -15.80
C SER A 186 -37.19 -10.71 -15.64
N VAL A 187 -38.04 -11.41 -16.41
CA VAL A 187 -38.10 -12.89 -16.39
C VAL A 187 -36.79 -13.50 -16.88
N VAL A 188 -36.25 -13.01 -18.01
CA VAL A 188 -34.99 -13.51 -18.56
C VAL A 188 -33.82 -13.21 -17.63
N GLU A 189 -33.78 -12.03 -17.03
CA GLU A 189 -32.75 -11.67 -16.03
C GLU A 189 -32.80 -12.57 -14.79
N LYS A 190 -33.99 -12.90 -14.29
CA LYS A 190 -34.17 -13.87 -13.20
C LYS A 190 -33.73 -15.28 -13.60
N ASN A 191 -34.00 -15.71 -14.82
CA ASN A 191 -33.55 -17.01 -15.33
C ASN A 191 -32.02 -17.07 -15.42
N ILE A 192 -31.35 -16.00 -15.90
CA ILE A 192 -29.89 -15.91 -15.91
C ILE A 192 -29.32 -16.03 -14.50
N ALA A 193 -29.91 -15.31 -13.53
CA ALA A 193 -29.49 -15.39 -12.13
C ALA A 193 -29.65 -16.80 -11.56
N ARG A 194 -30.81 -17.43 -11.77
CA ARG A 194 -31.07 -18.81 -11.30
C ARG A 194 -30.08 -19.82 -11.87
N VAL A 195 -29.81 -19.75 -13.17
CA VAL A 195 -28.82 -20.65 -13.82
C VAL A 195 -27.43 -20.43 -13.22
N ARG A 196 -27.01 -19.18 -13.02
CA ARG A 196 -25.72 -18.89 -12.38
C ARG A 196 -25.65 -19.47 -10.96
N ASP A 197 -26.72 -19.36 -10.18
CA ASP A 197 -26.77 -19.90 -8.82
C ASP A 197 -26.71 -21.43 -8.77
N GLU A 198 -27.42 -22.12 -9.67
CA GLU A 198 -27.38 -23.59 -9.79
C GLU A 198 -25.98 -24.10 -10.13
N PHE A 199 -25.33 -23.51 -11.14
CA PHE A 199 -23.96 -23.88 -11.53
C PHE A 199 -22.94 -23.52 -10.44
N ALA A 200 -23.13 -22.40 -9.73
CA ALA A 200 -22.30 -22.03 -8.58
C ALA A 200 -22.50 -22.98 -7.39
N ALA A 201 -23.70 -23.52 -7.18
CA ALA A 201 -23.94 -24.53 -6.15
C ALA A 201 -23.26 -25.87 -6.49
N ARG A 202 -23.33 -26.30 -7.75
CA ARG A 202 -22.60 -27.49 -8.23
C ARG A 202 -21.09 -27.31 -8.11
N ASP A 203 -20.54 -26.16 -8.51
CA ASP A 203 -19.11 -25.89 -8.39
C ASP A 203 -18.64 -25.87 -6.92
N ARG A 204 -19.47 -25.32 -6.01
CA ARG A 204 -19.20 -25.39 -4.56
C ARG A 204 -19.12 -26.82 -4.06
N ALA A 205 -20.08 -27.68 -4.41
CA ALA A 205 -20.07 -29.09 -4.02
C ALA A 205 -18.85 -29.85 -4.57
N LEU A 206 -18.47 -29.60 -5.83
CA LEU A 206 -17.26 -30.16 -6.42
C LEU A 206 -15.98 -29.64 -5.73
N GLY A 207 -15.96 -28.35 -5.38
CA GLY A 207 -14.87 -27.74 -4.62
C GLY A 207 -14.68 -28.36 -3.24
N ASP A 208 -15.78 -28.61 -2.51
CA ASP A 208 -15.74 -29.25 -1.21
C ASP A 208 -15.27 -30.72 -1.31
N ASN A 209 -15.73 -31.46 -2.32
CA ASN A 209 -15.24 -32.81 -2.60
C ASN A 209 -13.74 -32.83 -2.94
N SER A 210 -13.26 -31.86 -3.72
CA SER A 210 -11.84 -31.71 -4.05
C SER A 210 -11.00 -31.46 -2.79
N ARG A 211 -11.47 -30.58 -1.89
CA ARG A 211 -10.80 -30.30 -0.61
C ARG A 211 -10.72 -31.54 0.28
N ALA A 212 -11.83 -32.27 0.42
CA ALA A 212 -11.86 -33.51 1.19
C ALA A 212 -10.86 -34.56 0.65
N GLN A 213 -10.78 -34.71 -0.68
CA GLN A 213 -9.80 -35.62 -1.30
C GLN A 213 -8.36 -35.12 -1.14
N GLN A 214 -8.10 -33.81 -1.22
CA GLN A 214 -6.77 -33.25 -0.96
C GLN A 214 -6.31 -33.49 0.48
N GLU A 215 -7.23 -33.39 1.44
CA GLU A 215 -6.96 -33.69 2.84
C GLU A 215 -6.66 -35.19 3.04
N ALA A 216 -7.44 -36.08 2.41
CA ALA A 216 -7.18 -37.51 2.40
C ALA A 216 -5.81 -37.87 1.78
N VAL A 217 -5.38 -37.17 0.71
CA VAL A 217 -4.01 -37.34 0.16
C VAL A 217 -2.95 -36.93 1.16
N ARG A 218 -3.15 -35.81 1.87
CA ARG A 218 -2.20 -35.34 2.89
C ARG A 218 -2.07 -36.35 4.02
N GLU A 219 -3.19 -36.87 4.52
CA GLU A 219 -3.21 -37.90 5.56
C GLU A 219 -2.54 -39.20 5.08
N ALA A 220 -2.85 -39.66 3.86
CA ALA A 220 -2.23 -40.85 3.29
C ALA A 220 -0.72 -40.68 3.10
N ARG A 221 -0.25 -39.50 2.67
CA ARG A 221 1.19 -39.17 2.56
C ARG A 221 1.87 -39.12 3.92
N ALA A 222 1.21 -38.55 4.93
CA ALA A 222 1.72 -38.57 6.29
C ALA A 222 1.85 -40.01 6.81
N HIS A 223 0.83 -40.84 6.58
CA HIS A 223 0.88 -42.25 6.95
C HIS A 223 2.01 -42.99 6.21
N HIS A 224 2.19 -42.74 4.91
CA HIS A 224 3.32 -43.28 4.14
C HIS A 224 4.68 -42.89 4.78
N GLN A 225 4.84 -41.65 5.23
CA GLN A 225 6.05 -41.21 5.93
C GLN A 225 6.22 -41.91 7.29
N THR A 226 5.13 -42.12 8.05
CA THR A 226 5.22 -42.87 9.32
C THR A 226 5.65 -44.32 9.10
N VAL A 227 5.21 -44.95 8.01
CA VAL A 227 5.63 -46.32 7.65
C VAL A 227 7.10 -46.34 7.28
N GLU A 228 7.59 -45.34 6.54
CA GLU A 228 9.03 -45.18 6.26
C GLU A 228 9.86 -45.00 7.55
N GLU A 229 9.42 -44.17 8.48
CA GLU A 229 10.12 -43.97 9.76
C GLU A 229 10.13 -45.24 10.62
N ARG A 230 9.07 -46.05 10.59
CA ARG A 230 8.99 -47.35 11.28
C ARG A 230 9.99 -48.37 10.75
N LYS A 231 10.55 -48.20 9.55
CA LYS A 231 11.61 -49.07 9.01
C LYS A 231 12.99 -48.76 9.58
N ASN A 232 13.23 -47.51 10.03
CA ASN A 232 14.54 -47.06 10.50
C ASN A 232 15.17 -47.93 11.61
N PRO A 233 14.43 -48.45 12.61
CA PRO A 233 15.02 -49.33 13.63
C PRO A 233 15.54 -50.65 13.05
N ALA A 234 14.82 -51.25 12.11
CA ALA A 234 15.25 -52.48 11.45
C ALA A 234 16.49 -52.23 10.57
N TYR A 235 16.50 -51.14 9.80
CA TYR A 235 17.70 -50.74 9.04
C TYR A 235 18.89 -50.44 9.95
N LEU A 236 18.69 -49.78 11.09
CA LEU A 236 19.76 -49.51 12.05
C LEU A 236 20.39 -50.80 12.59
N ASN A 237 19.57 -51.79 12.96
CA ASN A 237 20.06 -53.07 13.48
C ASN A 237 20.82 -53.86 12.41
N ILE A 238 20.29 -53.91 11.19
CA ILE A 238 20.96 -54.53 10.04
C ILE A 238 22.31 -53.85 9.78
N GLY A 239 22.34 -52.52 9.68
CA GLY A 239 23.56 -51.78 9.40
C GLY A 239 24.62 -51.91 10.49
N ARG A 240 24.21 -51.98 11.76
CA ARG A 240 25.13 -52.29 12.87
C ARG A 240 25.78 -53.65 12.72
N HIS A 241 24.98 -54.67 12.38
CA HIS A 241 25.45 -56.04 12.19
C HIS A 241 26.40 -56.15 10.98
N LEU A 242 26.03 -55.56 9.84
CA LEU A 242 26.89 -55.51 8.66
C LEU A 242 28.21 -54.77 8.94
N ALA A 243 28.15 -53.63 9.64
CA ALA A 243 29.35 -52.90 10.02
C ALA A 243 30.25 -53.67 11.00
N SER A 244 29.68 -54.50 11.88
CA SER A 244 30.46 -55.37 12.77
C SER A 244 31.08 -56.57 12.07
N GLN A 245 30.42 -57.11 11.04
CA GLN A 245 30.95 -58.21 10.22
C GLN A 245 31.89 -57.71 9.11
N GLY A 246 32.05 -56.39 8.95
CA GLY A 246 32.87 -55.79 7.90
C GLY A 246 32.31 -55.99 6.49
N ILE A 247 30.99 -56.15 6.36
CA ILE A 247 30.33 -56.44 5.10
C ILE A 247 29.80 -55.16 4.47
N ALA A 248 30.25 -54.90 3.24
CA ALA A 248 29.83 -53.77 2.45
C ALA A 248 28.78 -54.18 1.40
N PRO A 249 27.71 -53.39 1.18
CA PRO A 249 26.83 -53.55 0.04
C PRO A 249 27.62 -53.36 -1.27
N PRO A 250 27.45 -54.23 -2.28
CA PRO A 250 28.20 -54.18 -3.54
C PRO A 250 27.90 -52.93 -4.37
N ASN A 251 26.71 -52.34 -4.19
CA ASN A 251 26.28 -51.10 -4.84
C ASN A 251 26.79 -49.84 -4.11
N ALA A 252 27.25 -49.94 -2.86
CA ALA A 252 27.61 -48.79 -2.03
C ALA A 252 28.70 -49.11 -0.98
N PRO A 253 29.94 -49.43 -1.39
CA PRO A 253 30.99 -49.83 -0.47
C PRO A 253 31.47 -48.71 0.48
N HIS A 254 31.30 -47.45 0.05
CA HIS A 254 31.64 -46.27 0.83
C HIS A 254 30.83 -46.13 2.14
N LEU A 255 29.63 -46.72 2.21
CA LEU A 255 28.79 -46.65 3.41
C LEU A 255 29.43 -47.38 4.60
N LEU A 256 30.15 -48.47 4.35
CA LEU A 256 30.88 -49.17 5.40
C LEU A 256 32.04 -48.32 5.93
N THR A 257 32.77 -47.67 5.03
CA THR A 257 33.87 -46.77 5.40
C THR A 257 33.38 -45.55 6.19
N ASP A 258 32.20 -45.02 5.87
CA ASP A 258 31.59 -43.91 6.58
C ASP A 258 31.19 -44.31 8.01
N VAL A 259 30.59 -45.50 8.18
CA VAL A 259 30.27 -46.04 9.52
C VAL A 259 31.54 -46.22 10.35
N HIS A 260 32.61 -46.80 9.79
CA HIS A 260 33.88 -46.98 10.50
C HIS A 260 34.53 -45.65 10.87
N ARG A 261 34.49 -44.65 9.97
CA ARG A 261 34.99 -43.30 10.24
C ARG A 261 34.25 -42.64 11.40
N HIS A 262 32.92 -42.72 11.42
CA HIS A 262 32.12 -42.15 12.50
C HIS A 262 32.26 -42.92 13.82
N ARG A 263 32.40 -44.25 13.79
CA ARG A 263 32.74 -45.05 15.00
C ARG A 263 34.06 -44.59 15.59
N GLY A 264 35.12 -44.48 14.78
CA GLY A 264 36.42 -43.99 15.22
C GLY A 264 36.42 -42.51 15.67
N ALA A 265 35.53 -41.68 15.14
CA ALA A 265 35.34 -40.31 15.65
C ALA A 265 34.64 -40.29 17.02
N VAL A 266 33.59 -41.10 17.20
CA VAL A 266 32.89 -41.26 18.48
C VAL A 266 33.84 -41.78 19.56
N ASP A 267 34.66 -42.79 19.25
CA ASP A 267 35.61 -43.38 20.20
C ASP A 267 36.69 -42.37 20.62
N ARG A 268 37.25 -41.61 19.67
CA ARG A 268 38.19 -40.52 19.98
C ARG A 268 37.57 -39.45 20.86
N HIS A 269 36.32 -39.07 20.60
CA HIS A 269 35.63 -38.10 21.46
C HIS A 269 35.32 -38.65 22.85
N LEU A 270 35.01 -39.95 22.97
CA LEU A 270 34.82 -40.60 24.27
C LEU A 270 36.13 -40.63 25.07
N GLN A 271 37.25 -40.98 24.44
CA GLN A 271 38.58 -40.93 25.03
C GLN A 271 38.94 -39.51 25.49
N HIS A 272 38.77 -38.52 24.62
CA HIS A 272 39.02 -37.11 24.96
C HIS A 272 38.12 -36.62 26.11
N THR A 273 36.86 -37.06 26.19
CA THR A 273 36.00 -36.72 27.34
C THR A 273 36.48 -37.36 28.65
N ALA A 274 37.02 -38.58 28.59
CA ALA A 274 37.60 -39.24 29.76
C ALA A 274 38.89 -38.54 30.23
N GLU A 275 39.74 -38.12 29.29
CA GLU A 275 40.95 -37.34 29.57
C GLU A 275 40.63 -35.96 30.16
N LEU A 276 39.65 -35.25 29.60
CA LEU A 276 39.17 -33.97 30.15
C LEU A 276 38.57 -34.13 31.55
N ALA A 277 37.86 -35.23 31.83
CA ALA A 277 37.33 -35.51 33.16
C ALA A 277 38.46 -35.71 34.20
N LEU A 278 39.56 -36.34 33.78
CA LEU A 278 40.75 -36.54 34.60
C LEU A 278 41.54 -35.22 34.81
N LEU A 279 41.64 -34.38 33.78
CA LEU A 279 42.27 -33.06 33.90
C LEU A 279 41.41 -32.10 34.76
N SER A 280 40.09 -32.16 34.61
CA SER A 280 39.15 -31.36 35.40
C SER A 280 39.20 -31.67 36.90
N SER A 281 39.57 -32.90 37.30
CA SER A 281 39.66 -33.26 38.72
C SER A 281 40.91 -32.67 39.40
N LYS A 282 41.88 -32.18 38.62
CA LYS A 282 43.12 -31.55 39.11
C LYS A 282 43.03 -30.02 39.24
N ILE A 283 41.95 -29.40 38.80
CA ILE A 283 41.79 -27.93 38.84
C ILE A 283 41.25 -27.50 40.20
N ASP A 284 41.88 -26.49 40.82
CA ASP A 284 41.44 -25.92 42.09
C ASP A 284 40.06 -25.26 41.95
N LYS A 285 39.13 -25.68 42.80
CA LYS A 285 37.74 -25.21 42.84
C LYS A 285 37.65 -23.71 43.17
N GLN A 286 38.65 -23.12 43.83
CA GLN A 286 38.66 -21.69 44.15
C GLN A 286 38.96 -20.79 42.94
N GLU A 287 39.90 -21.17 42.07
CA GLU A 287 40.19 -20.42 40.84
C GLU A 287 39.02 -20.50 39.84
N LEU A 288 38.39 -21.68 39.77
CA LEU A 288 37.22 -21.89 38.93
C LEU A 288 36.06 -20.94 39.31
N ARG A 289 35.84 -20.72 40.62
CA ARG A 289 34.84 -19.77 41.11
C ARG A 289 35.13 -18.33 40.69
N LYS A 290 36.39 -17.89 40.75
CA LYS A 290 36.79 -16.54 40.30
C LYS A 290 36.59 -16.37 38.81
N PHE A 291 36.94 -17.38 38.00
CA PHE A 291 36.71 -17.37 36.56
C PHE A 291 35.22 -17.29 36.20
N TYR A 292 34.38 -18.13 36.82
CA TYR A 292 32.94 -18.07 36.58
C TYR A 292 32.32 -16.76 37.06
N PHE A 293 32.77 -16.20 38.17
CA PHE A 293 32.30 -14.88 38.63
C PHE A 293 32.61 -13.78 37.61
N SER A 294 33.82 -13.78 37.02
CA SER A 294 34.20 -12.89 35.93
C SER A 294 33.29 -13.06 34.70
N VAL A 295 33.13 -14.29 34.21
CA VAL A 295 32.30 -14.57 33.02
C VAL A 295 30.83 -14.20 33.27
N VAL A 296 30.27 -14.54 34.42
CA VAL A 296 28.89 -14.19 34.79
C VAL A 296 28.72 -12.67 34.90
N SER A 297 29.71 -11.95 35.43
CA SER A 297 29.68 -10.49 35.50
C SER A 297 29.67 -9.85 34.10
N VAL A 298 30.48 -10.38 33.17
CA VAL A 298 30.50 -9.93 31.77
C VAL A 298 29.16 -10.23 31.09
N LEU A 299 28.62 -11.45 31.26
CA LEU A 299 27.33 -11.83 30.68
C LEU A 299 26.17 -11.01 31.25
N ALA A 300 26.19 -10.70 32.54
CA ALA A 300 25.21 -9.82 33.19
C ALA A 300 25.28 -8.39 32.65
N LEU A 301 26.50 -7.87 32.41
CA LEU A 301 26.68 -6.57 31.76
C LEU A 301 26.11 -6.58 30.33
N LEU A 302 26.37 -7.66 29.60
CA LEU A 302 25.94 -7.82 28.22
C LEU A 302 24.41 -7.96 28.11
N SER A 303 23.76 -8.66 29.04
CA SER A 303 22.31 -8.77 29.12
C SER A 303 21.61 -7.48 29.59
N ILE A 304 22.33 -6.54 30.21
CA ILE A 304 21.82 -5.18 30.45
C ILE A 304 21.97 -4.31 29.19
N ILE A 305 23.09 -4.42 28.48
CA ILE A 305 23.38 -3.61 27.28
C ILE A 305 22.54 -4.03 26.07
N LEU A 306 22.35 -5.34 25.84
CA LEU A 306 21.63 -5.83 24.66
C LEU A 306 20.19 -5.29 24.57
N PRO A 307 19.37 -5.34 25.63
CA PRO A 307 18.01 -4.79 25.62
C PRO A 307 18.01 -3.28 25.38
N LEU A 308 18.97 -2.52 25.94
CA LEU A 308 19.07 -1.08 25.68
C LEU A 308 19.32 -0.77 24.20
N VAL A 309 20.10 -1.61 23.51
CA VAL A 309 20.36 -1.47 22.07
C VAL A 309 19.15 -1.88 21.23
N PHE A 310 18.42 -2.94 21.63
CA PHE A 310 17.23 -3.41 20.90
C PHE A 310 15.92 -2.67 21.25
N GLN A 311 15.86 -1.96 22.38
CA GLN A 311 14.78 -1.04 22.75
C GLN A 311 14.92 0.34 22.11
N SER A 312 16.04 0.63 21.43
CA SER A 312 16.12 1.77 20.52
C SER A 312 15.12 1.55 19.37
N PRO A 313 14.08 2.38 19.20
CA PRO A 313 13.13 2.20 18.12
C PRO A 313 13.85 2.24 16.75
N PRO A 314 13.46 1.39 15.79
CA PRO A 314 14.08 1.34 14.47
C PRO A 314 13.80 2.66 13.73
N LYS A 315 14.88 3.33 13.30
CA LYS A 315 14.91 4.50 12.41
C LYS A 315 14.04 5.69 12.87
N ARG A 316 14.42 6.34 13.97
CA ARG A 316 13.88 7.66 14.34
C ARG A 316 14.77 8.76 13.77
N GLU A 317 14.19 9.74 13.09
CA GLU A 317 14.88 10.98 12.73
C GLU A 317 15.14 11.77 14.03
N TRP A 318 16.40 11.88 14.45
CA TRP A 318 16.80 12.60 15.67
C TRP A 318 16.76 14.11 15.43
N LEU A 319 15.55 14.67 15.42
CA LEU A 319 15.31 16.09 15.17
C LEU A 319 15.07 16.84 16.49
N PRO A 320 15.39 18.14 16.56
CA PRO A 320 15.07 18.97 17.73
C PRO A 320 13.56 19.09 17.97
N GLN A 321 13.14 19.15 19.23
CA GLN A 321 11.72 19.25 19.61
C GLN A 321 10.99 20.46 19.02
N GLU A 322 11.73 21.56 18.78
CA GLU A 322 11.24 22.81 18.18
C GLU A 322 10.92 22.70 16.68
N THR A 323 11.20 21.56 16.04
CA THR A 323 10.88 21.36 14.62
C THR A 323 9.38 21.49 14.36
N GLU A 324 9.02 22.40 13.46
CA GLU A 324 7.65 22.66 13.02
C GLU A 324 7.37 21.97 11.68
N VAL A 325 8.33 22.03 10.75
CA VAL A 325 8.18 21.51 9.39
C VAL A 325 9.25 20.47 9.09
N ILE A 326 8.87 19.38 8.44
CA ILE A 326 9.78 18.31 8.00
C ILE A 326 9.58 18.07 6.50
N LEU A 327 10.63 18.25 5.72
CA LEU A 327 10.73 17.88 4.32
C LEU A 327 11.69 16.69 4.19
N SER A 328 11.21 15.54 3.76
CA SER A 328 12.01 14.34 3.47
C SER A 328 11.99 14.06 1.98
N ILE A 329 13.16 13.82 1.41
CA ILE A 329 13.36 13.40 0.02
C ILE A 329 13.94 12.00 0.05
N ASN A 330 13.21 11.05 -0.54
CA ASN A 330 13.69 9.71 -0.75
C ASN A 330 14.47 9.67 -2.07
N SER A 331 15.79 9.73 -1.97
CA SER A 331 16.68 9.79 -3.14
C SER A 331 16.52 8.57 -4.07
N ASP A 332 16.18 7.40 -3.53
CA ASP A 332 15.98 6.20 -4.35
C ASP A 332 14.75 6.31 -5.24
N GLN A 333 13.62 6.80 -4.71
CA GLN A 333 12.41 6.99 -5.48
C GLN A 333 12.51 8.21 -6.39
N PHE A 334 13.06 9.32 -5.89
CA PHE A 334 13.21 10.56 -6.64
C PHE A 334 14.09 10.42 -7.89
N GLU A 335 15.13 9.57 -7.83
CA GLU A 335 15.95 9.24 -9.01
C GLU A 335 15.29 8.24 -9.98
N ARG A 336 14.33 7.44 -9.51
CA ARG A 336 13.63 6.44 -10.33
C ARG A 336 12.41 7.02 -11.05
N ASP A 337 11.77 8.00 -10.45
CA ASP A 337 10.53 8.60 -10.93
C ASP A 337 10.70 9.35 -12.27
N ASP A 338 9.65 9.31 -13.09
CA ASP A 338 9.68 9.80 -14.47
C ASP A 338 9.77 11.34 -14.56
N LEU A 339 9.08 12.06 -13.67
CA LEU A 339 9.02 13.52 -13.72
C LEU A 339 10.41 14.16 -13.51
N PRO A 340 11.20 13.81 -12.47
CA PRO A 340 12.57 14.30 -12.31
C PRO A 340 13.48 13.99 -13.51
N LYS A 341 13.36 12.81 -14.11
CA LYS A 341 14.16 12.40 -15.28
C LYS A 341 13.82 13.22 -16.52
N ARG A 342 12.53 13.40 -16.80
CA ARG A 342 12.04 14.22 -17.92
C ARG A 342 12.41 15.67 -17.72
N TRP A 343 12.19 16.23 -16.53
CA TRP A 343 12.49 17.63 -16.25
C TRP A 343 13.98 17.94 -16.40
N ARG A 344 14.88 17.05 -15.93
CA ARG A 344 16.32 17.15 -16.19
C ARG A 344 16.67 17.23 -17.67
N LYS A 345 15.95 16.48 -18.50
CA LYS A 345 16.15 16.43 -19.95
C LYS A 345 15.57 17.66 -20.64
N ASP A 346 14.38 18.08 -20.24
CA ASP A 346 13.61 19.16 -20.87
C ASP A 346 14.14 20.55 -20.48
N GLN A 347 14.60 20.71 -19.23
CA GLN A 347 15.11 21.99 -18.70
C GLN A 347 16.43 21.79 -17.91
N PRO A 348 17.55 21.50 -18.60
CA PRO A 348 18.82 21.20 -17.96
C PRO A 348 19.41 22.38 -17.16
N ASN A 349 19.01 23.62 -17.48
CA ASN A 349 19.53 24.83 -16.83
C ASN A 349 18.80 25.18 -15.52
N SER A 350 17.51 24.87 -15.39
CA SER A 350 16.71 25.18 -14.19
C SER A 350 16.81 24.08 -13.13
N TRP A 351 16.96 22.82 -13.56
CA TRP A 351 17.03 21.67 -12.66
C TRP A 351 18.09 21.76 -11.55
N PRO A 352 19.35 22.20 -11.81
CA PRO A 352 20.37 22.29 -10.77
C PRO A 352 19.95 23.22 -9.62
N ASN A 353 19.31 24.35 -9.94
CA ASN A 353 18.82 25.30 -8.94
C ASN A 353 17.67 24.70 -8.12
N ILE A 354 16.74 24.02 -8.77
CA ILE A 354 15.63 23.35 -8.09
C ILE A 354 16.16 22.25 -7.17
N TRP A 355 17.06 21.40 -7.66
CA TRP A 355 17.66 20.33 -6.87
C TRP A 355 18.43 20.88 -5.67
N ALA A 356 19.25 21.92 -5.88
CA ALA A 356 19.95 22.61 -4.80
C ALA A 356 18.98 23.18 -3.75
N GLY A 357 17.90 23.82 -4.20
CA GLY A 357 16.85 24.35 -3.32
C GLY A 357 16.09 23.26 -2.55
N LEU A 358 15.92 22.06 -3.14
CA LEU A 358 15.25 20.92 -2.50
C LEU A 358 16.13 20.23 -1.45
N VAL A 359 17.43 20.07 -1.71
CA VAL A 359 18.34 19.35 -0.79
C VAL A 359 19.01 20.27 0.25
N GLY A 360 19.01 21.58 0.03
CA GLY A 360 19.60 22.55 0.96
C GLY A 360 21.11 22.32 1.16
N SER A 361 21.57 22.50 2.40
CA SER A 361 22.99 22.35 2.77
C SER A 361 23.57 20.95 2.51
N ALA A 362 22.72 19.90 2.40
CA ALA A 362 23.17 18.56 2.08
C ALA A 362 23.98 18.52 0.76
N GLY A 363 23.63 19.36 -0.21
CA GLY A 363 24.30 19.44 -1.52
C GLY A 363 25.73 19.95 -1.45
N GLN A 364 26.13 20.58 -0.34
CA GLN A 364 27.47 21.14 -0.13
C GLN A 364 28.42 20.13 0.54
N THR A 365 27.94 18.94 0.90
CA THR A 365 28.73 17.92 1.61
C THR A 365 29.85 17.38 0.72
N PRO A 366 31.13 17.62 1.05
CA PRO A 366 32.24 17.17 0.22
C PRO A 366 32.31 15.65 0.09
N GLY A 367 32.55 15.16 -1.12
CA GLY A 367 32.73 13.72 -1.37
C GLY A 367 31.45 12.89 -1.27
N LEU A 368 30.27 13.52 -1.16
CA LEU A 368 28.97 12.87 -1.15
C LEU A 368 28.18 13.26 -2.40
N ASN A 369 27.98 12.31 -3.32
CA ASN A 369 27.13 12.52 -4.49
C ASN A 369 25.69 12.15 -4.13
N LEU A 370 24.87 13.13 -3.75
CA LEU A 370 23.52 12.88 -3.22
C LEU A 370 22.66 11.90 -4.05
N PRO A 371 22.46 12.07 -5.37
CA PRO A 371 21.74 11.09 -6.20
C PRO A 371 22.24 9.63 -6.09
N ARG A 372 23.55 9.44 -5.89
CA ARG A 372 24.21 8.12 -5.90
C ARG A 372 24.47 7.55 -4.50
N ASP A 373 24.67 8.39 -3.51
CA ASP A 373 25.17 8.00 -2.20
C ASP A 373 24.14 8.20 -1.10
N ALA A 374 23.22 9.17 -1.25
CA ALA A 374 22.14 9.38 -0.29
C ALA A 374 20.99 8.40 -0.56
N ALA A 375 20.47 7.83 0.53
CA ALA A 375 19.19 7.12 0.54
C ALA A 375 18.05 8.10 0.86
N ARG A 376 18.30 9.02 1.80
CA ARG A 376 17.32 10.01 2.24
C ARG A 376 17.98 11.31 2.67
N ILE A 377 17.29 12.41 2.40
CA ILE A 377 17.65 13.75 2.88
C ILE A 377 16.44 14.28 3.65
N THR A 378 16.62 14.59 4.93
CA THR A 378 15.59 15.15 5.80
C THR A 378 15.99 16.57 6.20
N ARG A 379 15.13 17.53 5.90
CA ARG A 379 15.25 18.94 6.25
C ARG A 379 14.16 19.29 7.25
N ALA A 380 14.54 19.68 8.44
CA ALA A 380 13.65 20.06 9.51
C ALA A 380 13.78 21.56 9.76
N LEU A 381 12.66 22.27 9.78
CA LEU A 381 12.64 23.73 9.89
C LEU A 381 11.85 24.17 11.12
N THR A 382 12.28 25.28 11.70
CA THR A 382 11.61 25.97 12.80
C THR A 382 11.72 27.48 12.59
N THR A 383 10.65 28.20 12.87
CA THR A 383 10.58 29.65 12.78
C THR A 383 10.83 30.27 14.15
N GLN A 384 11.87 31.07 14.28
CA GLN A 384 12.13 31.83 15.51
C GLN A 384 11.20 33.04 15.62
N ALA A 385 10.99 33.54 16.83
CA ALA A 385 10.17 34.73 17.11
C ALA A 385 10.56 36.00 16.33
N ALA A 386 11.78 36.05 15.77
CA ALA A 386 12.26 37.13 14.90
C ALA A 386 12.00 36.91 13.39
N GLY A 387 11.22 35.90 13.01
CA GLY A 387 10.95 35.52 11.62
C GLY A 387 12.12 34.83 10.91
N LYS A 388 13.21 34.51 11.62
CA LYS A 388 14.34 33.77 11.08
C LYS A 388 14.07 32.27 11.14
N THR A 389 14.16 31.60 10.00
CA THR A 389 14.04 30.13 9.92
C THR A 389 15.39 29.48 10.25
N ARG A 390 15.40 28.51 11.16
CA ARG A 390 16.53 27.58 11.33
C ARG A 390 16.24 26.31 10.57
N GLU A 391 17.29 25.70 10.04
CA GLU A 391 17.21 24.49 9.24
C GLU A 391 18.18 23.42 9.75
N PHE A 392 17.64 22.28 10.14
CA PHE A 392 18.39 21.10 10.56
C PHE A 392 18.37 20.07 9.43
N VAL A 393 19.54 19.72 8.88
CA VAL A 393 19.61 18.76 7.77
C VAL A 393 20.28 17.48 8.20
N LEU A 394 19.60 16.36 7.95
CA LEU A 394 20.09 15.01 8.13
C LEU A 394 20.19 14.32 6.78
N VAL A 395 21.31 13.65 6.53
CA VAL A 395 21.53 12.86 5.32
C VAL A 395 21.78 11.41 5.71
N GLU A 396 20.87 10.52 5.33
CA GLU A 396 21.04 9.07 5.45
C GLU A 396 21.68 8.56 4.16
N ALA A 397 22.89 8.02 4.26
CA ALA A 397 23.59 7.40 3.15
C ALA A 397 23.16 5.93 2.94
N ARG A 398 23.28 5.43 1.70
CA ARG A 398 23.02 4.03 1.34
C ARG A 398 24.00 3.04 1.99
N GLY A 399 25.16 3.53 2.41
CA GLY A 399 26.20 2.74 3.07
C GLY A 399 26.88 3.51 4.19
N ASP A 400 27.96 2.94 4.71
CA ASP A 400 28.76 3.56 5.76
C ASP A 400 29.40 4.88 5.30
N VAL A 401 29.29 5.91 6.15
CA VAL A 401 29.75 7.27 5.82
C VAL A 401 31.24 7.50 6.07
N SER A 402 32.02 6.49 6.45
CA SER A 402 33.45 6.66 6.77
C SER A 402 34.29 7.10 5.58
N ARG A 403 33.84 6.86 4.33
CA ARG A 403 34.48 7.43 3.13
C ARG A 403 34.32 8.95 3.09
N VAL A 404 33.11 9.45 3.36
CA VAL A 404 32.80 10.89 3.38
C VAL A 404 33.58 11.58 4.49
N ILE A 405 33.57 10.99 5.70
CA ILE A 405 34.35 11.51 6.84
C ILE A 405 35.84 11.57 6.52
N ARG A 406 36.42 10.52 5.93
CA ARG A 406 37.83 10.55 5.50
C ARG A 406 38.12 11.60 4.42
N SER A 407 37.14 11.95 3.60
CA SER A 407 37.28 13.02 2.62
C SER A 407 37.31 14.39 3.30
N ILE A 408 36.43 14.60 4.29
CA ILE A 408 36.36 15.83 5.08
C ILE A 408 37.63 15.99 5.93
N GLU A 409 38.11 14.92 6.57
CA GLU A 409 39.36 14.96 7.36
C GLU A 409 40.62 15.27 6.53
N LYS A 410 40.58 14.99 5.21
CA LYS A 410 41.69 15.34 4.29
C LYS A 410 41.61 16.77 3.78
N ASP A 411 40.44 17.41 3.86
CA ASP A 411 40.25 18.78 3.43
C ASP A 411 40.74 19.74 4.52
N LYS A 412 41.78 20.51 4.20
CA LYS A 412 42.43 21.44 5.14
C LYS A 412 41.54 22.61 5.54
N ASN A 413 40.45 22.85 4.82
CA ASN A 413 39.51 23.92 5.14
C ASN A 413 38.58 23.56 6.31
N PHE A 414 38.51 22.28 6.69
CA PHE A 414 37.70 21.84 7.83
C PHE A 414 38.54 21.79 9.12
N GLU A 415 38.06 22.48 10.13
CA GLU A 415 38.55 22.39 11.50
C GLU A 415 37.74 21.34 12.26
N LYS A 416 38.42 20.53 13.08
CA LYS A 416 37.79 19.48 13.87
C LYS A 416 37.57 19.96 15.30
N ARG A 417 36.29 19.99 15.68
CA ARG A 417 35.75 20.27 17.01
C ARG A 417 35.13 19.02 17.60
N VAL A 418 34.96 18.97 18.92
CA VAL A 418 34.33 17.83 19.62
C VAL A 418 33.23 18.30 20.55
N ILE A 419 32.08 17.60 20.53
CA ILE A 419 30.97 17.77 21.48
C ILE A 419 30.76 16.44 22.19
N ASN A 420 31.14 16.37 23.47
CA ASN A 420 30.98 15.18 24.30
C ASN A 420 31.44 13.86 23.62
N GLY A 421 32.62 13.92 22.99
CA GLY A 421 33.25 12.79 22.31
C GLY A 421 32.84 12.60 20.84
N LEU A 422 31.81 13.28 20.34
CA LEU A 422 31.46 13.26 18.92
C LEU A 422 32.21 14.36 18.14
N PRO A 423 32.92 14.01 17.06
CA PRO A 423 33.59 14.99 16.21
C PRO A 423 32.59 15.75 15.33
N VAL A 424 32.81 17.05 15.23
CA VAL A 424 32.15 17.98 14.31
C VAL A 424 33.25 18.61 13.47
N TRP A 425 33.11 18.55 12.15
CA TRP A 425 34.01 19.21 11.21
C TRP A 425 33.34 20.46 10.70
N GLU A 426 33.98 21.61 10.82
CA GLU A 426 33.41 22.88 10.39
C GLU A 426 34.38 23.70 9.53
N ARG A 427 33.80 24.46 8.61
CA ARG A 427 34.43 25.53 7.85
C ARG A 427 33.48 26.72 7.83
N ALA A 428 33.89 27.84 7.22
CA ALA A 428 33.18 29.12 7.30
C ALA A 428 31.66 29.08 7.02
N ASP A 429 31.21 28.24 6.09
CA ASP A 429 29.81 28.14 5.62
C ASP A 429 29.12 26.81 5.95
N LEU A 430 29.85 25.83 6.47
CA LEU A 430 29.36 24.45 6.59
C LEU A 430 29.98 23.71 7.77
N ALA A 431 29.14 23.05 8.55
CA ALA A 431 29.49 22.06 9.54
C ALA A 431 28.91 20.70 9.16
N VAL A 432 29.62 19.64 9.52
CA VAL A 432 29.23 18.25 9.31
C VAL A 432 29.57 17.43 10.55
N ALA A 433 28.65 16.58 10.98
CA ALA A 433 28.89 15.63 12.08
C ALA A 433 28.32 14.26 11.77
N ARG A 434 29.05 13.20 12.15
CA ARG A 434 28.54 11.83 12.08
C ARG A 434 27.63 11.56 13.27
N VAL A 435 26.33 11.54 13.04
CA VAL A 435 25.32 11.27 14.08
C VAL A 435 24.81 9.82 14.06
N GLY A 436 25.17 9.04 13.05
CA GLY A 436 24.85 7.61 12.99
C GLY A 436 25.86 6.80 12.19
N PRO A 437 25.70 5.47 12.11
CA PRO A 437 26.56 4.64 11.26
C PRO A 437 26.46 5.05 9.78
N THR A 438 25.28 5.47 9.33
CA THR A 438 25.00 5.89 7.95
C THR A 438 24.45 7.32 7.87
N THR A 439 24.43 8.08 8.97
CA THR A 439 23.73 9.37 9.05
C THR A 439 24.70 10.52 9.35
N LEU A 440 24.60 11.57 8.55
CA LEU A 440 25.33 12.84 8.73
C LEU A 440 24.34 13.95 9.10
N ALA A 441 24.73 14.80 10.06
CA ALA A 441 24.14 16.11 10.26
C ALA A 441 24.96 17.11 9.44
N VAL A 442 24.29 17.97 8.68
CA VAL A 442 24.91 18.93 7.76
C VAL A 442 24.21 20.29 7.89
N GLY A 443 24.94 21.39 7.83
CA GLY A 443 24.34 22.72 7.87
C GLY A 443 25.26 23.74 8.51
N ALA A 444 24.70 24.82 9.06
CA ALA A 444 25.48 25.77 9.83
C ALA A 444 25.91 25.17 11.19
N SER A 445 26.99 25.74 11.74
CA SER A 445 27.66 25.25 12.95
C SER A 445 26.69 25.08 14.14
N ALA A 446 25.80 26.06 14.37
CA ALA A 446 24.85 26.02 15.48
C ALA A 446 23.76 24.95 15.31
N GLU A 447 23.32 24.69 14.08
CA GLU A 447 22.29 23.70 13.74
C GLU A 447 22.84 22.28 13.86
N VAL A 448 24.08 22.06 13.43
CA VAL A 448 24.76 20.76 13.57
C VAL A 448 25.04 20.45 15.04
N ASP A 449 25.46 21.43 15.83
CA ASP A 449 25.64 21.28 17.27
C ASP A 449 24.35 20.82 17.96
N GLU A 450 23.22 21.41 17.57
CA GLU A 450 21.91 21.07 18.09
C GLU A 450 21.55 19.61 17.79
N LEU A 451 21.72 19.18 16.54
CA LEU A 451 21.50 17.80 16.12
C LEU A 451 22.41 16.80 16.86
N VAL A 452 23.68 17.16 17.07
CA VAL A 452 24.63 16.35 17.84
C VAL A 452 24.18 16.23 19.30
N ARG A 453 23.72 17.32 19.93
CA ARG A 453 23.20 17.31 21.31
C ARG A 453 21.93 16.47 21.45
N VAL A 454 21.02 16.56 20.49
CA VAL A 454 19.82 15.69 20.43
C VAL A 454 20.26 14.23 20.29
N ARG A 455 21.22 13.93 19.41
CA ARG A 455 21.70 12.57 19.19
C ARG A 455 22.34 11.94 20.43
N LEU A 456 23.06 12.74 21.21
CA LEU A 456 23.69 12.35 22.48
C LEU A 456 22.69 12.27 23.65
N GLY A 457 21.41 12.62 23.43
CA GLY A 457 20.40 12.65 24.50
C GLY A 457 20.58 13.83 25.48
N MET A 458 21.37 14.84 25.12
CA MET A 458 21.55 16.05 25.93
C MET A 458 20.41 17.06 25.76
N LYS A 459 19.75 17.01 24.60
CA LYS A 459 18.55 17.78 24.29
C LYS A 459 17.42 16.85 23.90
N LEU A 460 16.19 17.29 24.13
CA LEU A 460 15.00 16.50 23.85
C LEU A 460 14.85 16.30 22.33
N ASP A 461 14.64 15.05 21.96
CA ASP A 461 14.29 14.69 20.60
C ASP A 461 12.82 15.02 20.32
N LEU A 462 12.54 15.26 19.05
CA LEU A 462 11.19 15.39 18.54
C LEU A 462 10.44 14.06 18.72
N LYS A 463 9.73 13.94 19.84
CA LYS A 463 8.81 12.82 20.08
C LYS A 463 7.45 13.13 19.49
N ILE A 464 7.25 12.75 18.24
CA ILE A 464 5.90 12.78 17.68
C ILE A 464 5.24 11.42 17.98
N THR A 465 4.08 11.48 18.62
CA THR A 465 3.32 10.33 19.11
C THR A 465 1.90 10.40 18.58
N GLY A 466 1.35 9.25 18.18
CA GLY A 466 -0.06 9.11 17.79
C GLY A 466 -0.25 8.50 16.39
N GLN A 467 -1.41 7.87 16.19
CA GLN A 467 -1.72 7.06 15.00
C GLN A 467 -1.58 7.78 13.65
N LEU A 468 -1.92 9.08 13.59
CA LEU A 468 -1.79 9.87 12.37
C LEU A 468 -0.31 10.13 12.01
N PHE A 469 0.56 10.28 13.00
CA PHE A 469 1.98 10.45 12.75
C PHE A 469 2.66 9.14 12.35
N ASP A 470 2.22 8.01 12.90
CA ASP A 470 2.65 6.69 12.43
C ASP A 470 2.26 6.49 10.96
N ARG A 471 1.08 6.97 10.55
CA ARG A 471 0.68 7.04 9.13
C ARG A 471 1.61 7.95 8.31
N PHE A 472 1.99 9.12 8.82
CA PHE A 472 2.97 10.00 8.16
C PHE A 472 4.36 9.38 8.01
N GLN A 473 4.82 8.63 9.01
CA GLN A 473 6.07 7.87 8.91
C GLN A 473 5.96 6.72 7.91
N ALA A 474 4.79 6.07 7.82
CA ALA A 474 4.57 5.00 6.84
C ALA A 474 4.63 5.50 5.38
N LEU A 475 4.19 6.74 5.11
CA LEU A 475 4.24 7.35 3.77
C LEU A 475 5.66 7.49 3.19
N ASP A 476 6.65 7.54 4.05
CA ASP A 476 8.07 7.84 3.75
C ASP A 476 8.80 6.70 3.01
N ARG A 477 8.22 5.49 2.98
CA ARG A 477 8.83 4.34 2.27
C ARG A 477 8.45 4.27 0.79
N GLU A 478 7.33 4.88 0.42
CA GLU A 478 6.72 4.72 -0.91
C GLU A 478 6.64 6.03 -1.71
N SER A 479 6.92 7.18 -1.08
CA SER A 479 6.93 8.50 -1.73
C SER A 479 8.34 9.00 -2.04
N ALA A 480 8.46 9.78 -3.10
CA ALA A 480 9.70 10.46 -3.49
C ALA A 480 9.93 11.73 -2.66
N LEU A 481 8.85 12.42 -2.29
CA LEU A 481 8.87 13.59 -1.43
C LEU A 481 7.78 13.49 -0.36
N ARG A 482 8.13 13.88 0.86
CA ARG A 482 7.22 13.98 2.00
C ARG A 482 7.41 15.35 2.67
N LEU A 483 6.32 16.09 2.82
CA LEU A 483 6.25 17.34 3.59
C LEU A 483 5.30 17.12 4.78
N ILE A 484 5.71 17.50 5.98
CA ILE A 484 4.89 17.48 7.20
C ILE A 484 4.99 18.86 7.84
N SER A 485 3.86 19.43 8.23
CA SER A 485 3.81 20.62 9.09
C SER A 485 3.01 20.34 10.36
N ARG A 486 3.59 20.72 11.49
CA ARG A 486 2.96 20.74 12.82
C ARG A 486 2.28 22.06 13.13
N ASP A 487 2.55 23.07 12.32
CA ASP A 487 1.89 24.38 12.34
C ASP A 487 1.60 24.79 10.89
N PRO A 488 0.55 24.23 10.25
CA PRO A 488 0.28 24.45 8.84
C PRO A 488 0.20 25.92 8.41
N PRO A 489 -0.39 26.85 9.19
CA PRO A 489 -0.37 28.28 8.87
C PRO A 489 1.04 28.86 8.66
N ASP A 490 2.06 28.34 9.36
CA ASP A 490 3.43 28.86 9.26
C ASP A 490 4.17 28.39 8.00
N LEU A 491 3.59 27.47 7.22
CA LEU A 491 4.20 26.99 5.97
C LEU A 491 4.49 28.11 4.97
N ALA A 492 3.70 29.18 4.97
CA ALA A 492 3.88 30.32 4.08
C ALA A 492 5.12 31.18 4.43
N HIS A 493 5.62 31.10 5.67
CA HIS A 493 6.90 31.72 6.05
C HIS A 493 8.09 30.83 5.69
N VAL A 494 7.87 29.52 5.63
CA VAL A 494 8.92 28.53 5.37
C VAL A 494 9.14 28.31 3.88
N PHE A 495 8.10 28.25 3.06
CA PHE A 495 8.15 28.04 1.61
C PHE A 495 7.35 29.11 0.87
N GLN A 496 7.52 29.22 -0.44
CA GLN A 496 6.57 30.00 -1.24
C GLN A 496 5.15 29.43 -1.07
N PRO A 497 4.07 30.23 -1.16
CA PRO A 497 2.71 29.77 -0.87
C PRO A 497 2.32 28.54 -1.69
N ILE A 498 1.94 27.43 -1.07
CA ILE A 498 1.54 26.18 -1.77
C ILE A 498 0.04 25.92 -1.62
N PHE A 499 -0.47 26.04 -0.40
CA PHE A 499 -1.85 25.75 -0.04
C PHE A 499 -2.60 27.03 0.29
N THR A 500 -3.93 26.97 0.20
CA THR A 500 -4.77 28.11 0.56
C THR A 500 -4.73 28.41 2.06
N PRO A 501 -4.80 29.68 2.47
CA PRO A 501 -4.85 30.06 3.88
C PRO A 501 -5.99 29.38 4.64
N GLU A 502 -7.13 29.14 3.99
CA GLU A 502 -8.29 28.47 4.59
C GLU A 502 -8.00 26.99 4.89
N LEU A 503 -7.31 26.30 3.97
CA LEU A 503 -6.92 24.90 4.18
C LEU A 503 -5.87 24.78 5.29
N LEU A 504 -4.92 25.71 5.34
CA LEU A 504 -3.90 25.76 6.37
C LEU A 504 -4.50 26.09 7.74
N GLY A 505 -5.36 27.11 7.82
CA GLY A 505 -6.01 27.55 9.06
C GLY A 505 -7.01 26.55 9.65
N SER A 506 -7.57 25.67 8.83
CA SER A 506 -8.46 24.59 9.30
C SER A 506 -7.70 23.38 9.86
N SER A 507 -6.39 23.28 9.61
CA SER A 507 -5.58 22.09 9.89
C SER A 507 -4.63 22.31 11.07
N GLN A 508 -4.65 21.40 12.05
CA GLN A 508 -3.66 21.32 13.14
C GLN A 508 -2.37 20.63 12.71
N LEU A 509 -2.49 19.63 11.83
CA LEU A 509 -1.36 18.93 11.22
C LEU A 509 -1.67 18.76 9.75
N LEU A 510 -0.65 18.97 8.93
CA LEU A 510 -0.71 18.75 7.49
C LEU A 510 0.44 17.84 7.11
N GLY A 511 0.21 16.92 6.20
CA GLY A 511 1.33 16.37 5.46
C GLY A 511 0.95 15.85 4.10
N LEU A 512 1.88 16.04 3.19
CA LEU A 512 1.79 15.76 1.77
C LEU A 512 2.86 14.73 1.42
N ALA A 513 2.46 13.69 0.71
CA ALA A 513 3.37 12.74 0.10
C ALA A 513 3.16 12.70 -1.41
N LEU A 514 4.25 12.74 -2.17
CA LEU A 514 4.24 12.74 -3.64
C LEU A 514 5.02 11.54 -4.17
N THR A 515 4.41 10.83 -5.11
CA THR A 515 5.07 9.89 -6.01
C THR A 515 5.13 10.55 -7.38
N LEU A 516 6.34 10.85 -7.87
CA LEU A 516 6.61 11.66 -9.05
C LEU A 516 6.67 10.83 -10.35
N GLN A 517 5.99 9.68 -10.35
CA GLN A 517 5.77 8.85 -11.55
C GLN A 517 4.76 9.53 -12.48
N ASN A 518 4.55 8.96 -13.67
CA ASN A 518 3.47 9.40 -14.56
C ASN A 518 2.35 8.34 -14.56
N PRO A 519 1.15 8.63 -14.00
CA PRO A 519 0.71 9.93 -13.45
C PRO A 519 1.26 10.23 -12.05
N VAL A 520 1.43 11.53 -11.72
CA VAL A 520 1.91 11.96 -10.39
C VAL A 520 0.83 11.71 -9.36
N ARG A 521 1.14 10.98 -8.30
CA ARG A 521 0.17 10.66 -7.23
C ARG A 521 0.49 11.47 -6.00
N ALA A 522 -0.54 12.07 -5.43
CA ALA A 522 -0.45 12.84 -4.21
C ALA A 522 -1.37 12.25 -3.14
N LYS A 523 -0.85 12.21 -1.91
CA LYS A 523 -1.62 11.87 -0.72
C LYS A 523 -1.48 12.99 0.29
N LEU A 524 -2.60 13.61 0.63
CA LEU A 524 -2.69 14.71 1.60
C LEU A 524 -3.41 14.19 2.85
N LEU A 525 -2.75 14.28 3.99
CA LEU A 525 -3.33 13.93 5.28
C LEU A 525 -3.46 15.21 6.11
N LEU A 526 -4.65 15.40 6.69
CA LEU A 526 -4.98 16.54 7.51
C LEU A 526 -5.53 16.06 8.86
N LYS A 527 -5.14 16.74 9.93
CA LYS A 527 -5.81 16.63 11.24
C LYS A 527 -6.48 17.95 11.53
N LEU A 528 -7.81 17.95 11.67
CA LEU A 528 -8.57 19.15 11.95
C LEU A 528 -8.89 19.28 13.45
N ASN A 529 -9.38 20.45 13.83
CA ASN A 529 -9.70 20.80 15.21
C ASN A 529 -10.81 19.92 15.83
N SER A 530 -11.77 19.48 15.03
CA SER A 530 -12.91 18.67 15.50
C SER A 530 -13.43 17.71 14.42
N PRO A 531 -14.17 16.65 14.80
CA PRO A 531 -14.85 15.78 13.84
C PRO A 531 -15.93 16.50 13.00
N GLN A 532 -16.51 17.58 13.54
CA GLN A 532 -17.49 18.42 12.85
C GLN A 532 -16.80 19.19 11.72
N SER A 533 -15.70 19.88 12.02
CA SER A 533 -14.85 20.56 11.04
C SER A 533 -14.36 19.58 9.96
N ALA A 534 -14.04 18.33 10.33
CA ALA A 534 -13.66 17.29 9.37
C ALA A 534 -14.80 16.89 8.43
N SER A 535 -16.03 16.84 8.94
CA SER A 535 -17.23 16.60 8.13
C SER A 535 -17.50 17.76 7.16
N GLU A 536 -17.38 19.00 7.65
CA GLU A 536 -17.61 20.21 6.87
C GLU A 536 -16.58 20.34 5.76
N LEU A 537 -15.28 20.20 6.08
CA LEU A 537 -14.22 20.26 5.09
C LEU A 537 -14.35 19.14 4.06
N ALA A 538 -14.67 17.90 4.47
CA ALA A 538 -14.90 16.80 3.54
C ALA A 538 -16.07 17.07 2.58
N ARG A 539 -17.18 17.65 3.08
CA ARG A 539 -18.32 18.06 2.26
C ARG A 539 -17.94 19.19 1.30
N ASN A 540 -17.18 20.18 1.77
CA ASN A 540 -16.75 21.30 0.94
C ASN A 540 -15.79 20.83 -0.16
N LEU A 541 -14.83 19.96 0.16
CA LEU A 541 -13.94 19.33 -0.82
C LEU A 541 -14.68 18.47 -1.84
N HIS A 542 -15.78 17.83 -1.44
CA HIS A 542 -16.61 17.07 -2.37
C HIS A 542 -17.42 17.97 -3.32
N ASN A 543 -17.95 19.09 -2.80
CA ASN A 543 -18.81 19.99 -3.55
C ASN A 543 -18.04 20.97 -4.44
N ASP A 544 -16.93 21.51 -3.93
CA ASP A 544 -16.10 22.50 -4.61
C ASP A 544 -14.60 22.22 -4.36
N PRO A 545 -14.05 21.15 -4.95
CA PRO A 545 -12.65 20.80 -4.76
C PRO A 545 -11.67 21.86 -5.33
N GLN A 546 -12.07 22.66 -6.32
CA GLN A 546 -11.19 23.66 -6.94
C GLN A 546 -10.83 24.78 -5.97
N HIS A 547 -11.80 25.24 -5.18
CA HIS A 547 -11.56 26.27 -4.18
C HIS A 547 -10.51 25.85 -3.14
N TRP A 548 -10.49 24.58 -2.73
CA TRP A 548 -9.59 24.09 -1.67
C TRP A 548 -8.29 23.49 -2.17
N LEU A 549 -8.27 22.91 -3.37
CA LEU A 549 -7.14 22.17 -3.93
C LEU A 549 -6.57 22.86 -5.17
N HIS A 550 -6.20 24.13 -5.03
CA HIS A 550 -5.40 24.86 -6.01
C HIS A 550 -4.08 25.33 -5.41
N LEU A 551 -3.11 25.60 -6.28
CA LEU A 551 -1.85 26.21 -5.89
C LEU A 551 -2.09 27.68 -5.62
N GLN A 552 -1.88 28.11 -4.37
CA GLN A 552 -2.09 29.50 -3.94
C GLN A 552 -1.39 30.50 -4.89
N ASP A 553 -2.01 31.62 -5.26
CA ASP A 553 -1.43 32.59 -6.20
C ASP A 553 -1.08 31.98 -7.59
N SER A 554 -1.87 31.00 -8.04
CA SER A 554 -1.77 30.37 -9.38
C SER A 554 -3.15 29.90 -9.86
N GLU A 555 -3.33 29.84 -11.18
CA GLU A 555 -4.52 29.23 -11.81
C GLU A 555 -4.47 27.68 -11.82
N LEU A 556 -3.35 27.08 -11.39
CA LEU A 556 -3.15 25.63 -11.42
C LEU A 556 -3.87 24.93 -10.26
N VAL A 557 -4.69 23.92 -10.60
CA VAL A 557 -5.30 23.01 -9.63
C VAL A 557 -4.35 21.87 -9.23
N LEU A 558 -4.43 21.40 -7.99
CA LEU A 558 -3.60 20.31 -7.47
C LEU A 558 -4.05 18.92 -7.96
N TYR A 559 -5.22 18.79 -8.56
CA TYR A 559 -5.80 17.50 -8.94
C TYR A 559 -6.26 17.48 -10.41
N ALA A 560 -6.13 16.31 -11.05
CA ALA A 560 -6.60 16.04 -12.41
C ALA A 560 -7.99 15.37 -12.43
N GLN A 561 -8.33 14.68 -11.35
CA GLN A 561 -9.63 14.01 -11.14
C GLN A 561 -10.09 14.28 -9.70
N PRO A 562 -11.40 14.30 -9.42
CA PRO A 562 -11.92 14.53 -8.08
C PRO A 562 -11.21 13.65 -7.04
N PRO A 563 -10.74 14.22 -5.92
CA PRO A 563 -9.96 13.48 -4.92
C PRO A 563 -10.80 12.39 -4.26
N GLU A 564 -10.20 11.25 -3.98
CA GLU A 564 -10.77 10.25 -3.08
C GLU A 564 -10.59 10.75 -1.65
N ILE A 565 -11.68 10.84 -0.89
CA ILE A 565 -11.70 11.42 0.46
C ILE A 565 -12.08 10.33 1.47
N GLU A 566 -11.16 9.98 2.36
CA GLU A 566 -11.38 9.08 3.50
C GLU A 566 -11.35 9.87 4.81
N ARG A 567 -12.40 9.75 5.63
CA ARG A 567 -12.51 10.45 6.93
C ARG A 567 -12.47 9.47 8.10
N GLN A 568 -11.68 9.78 9.12
CA GLN A 568 -11.59 9.02 10.37
C GLN A 568 -11.50 9.97 11.58
N GLY A 569 -12.63 10.21 12.24
CA GLY A 569 -12.69 11.13 13.39
C GLY A 569 -12.33 12.56 12.99
N THR A 570 -11.27 13.11 13.58
CA THR A 570 -10.69 14.42 13.25
C THR A 570 -9.77 14.41 12.03
N ASN A 571 -9.49 13.23 11.47
CA ASN A 571 -8.50 13.06 10.42
C ASN A 571 -9.16 12.94 9.05
N LEU A 572 -8.57 13.58 8.06
CA LEU A 572 -8.98 13.54 6.66
C LEU A 572 -7.81 13.08 5.80
N GLU A 573 -8.04 12.11 4.94
CA GLU A 573 -7.08 11.58 3.99
C GLU A 573 -7.62 11.80 2.57
N LEU A 574 -6.85 12.51 1.75
CA LEU A 574 -7.15 12.74 0.35
C LEU A 574 -6.13 12.01 -0.53
N ARG A 575 -6.60 11.32 -1.57
CA ARG A 575 -5.76 10.73 -2.60
C ARG A 575 -6.17 11.27 -3.96
N PHE A 576 -5.23 11.80 -4.73
CA PHE A 576 -5.52 12.38 -6.03
C PHE A 576 -4.31 12.30 -6.97
N ILE A 577 -4.61 12.38 -8.28
CA ILE A 577 -3.60 12.51 -9.32
C ILE A 577 -3.32 13.99 -9.51
N MET A 578 -2.05 14.39 -9.40
CA MET A 578 -1.62 15.77 -9.59
C MET A 578 -1.20 16.00 -11.06
N PRO A 579 -1.67 17.06 -11.72
CA PRO A 579 -1.17 17.44 -13.04
C PRO A 579 0.34 17.74 -12.99
N GLU A 580 1.07 17.38 -14.05
CA GLU A 580 2.54 17.53 -14.08
C GLU A 580 2.98 18.98 -13.87
N ASN A 581 2.29 19.96 -14.47
CA ASN A 581 2.61 21.39 -14.29
C ASN A 581 2.43 21.83 -12.83
N SER A 582 1.37 21.37 -12.16
CA SER A 582 1.13 21.65 -10.74
C SER A 582 2.21 21.02 -9.86
N ALA A 583 2.62 19.78 -10.17
CA ALA A 583 3.72 19.12 -9.46
C ALA A 583 5.06 19.85 -9.63
N ARG A 584 5.37 20.34 -10.85
CA ARG A 584 6.57 21.14 -11.11
C ARG A 584 6.54 22.46 -10.32
N LEU A 585 5.44 23.21 -10.38
CA LEU A 585 5.31 24.47 -9.63
C LEU A 585 5.39 24.26 -8.11
N LEU A 586 4.77 23.19 -7.60
CA LEU A 586 4.88 22.82 -6.19
C LEU A 586 6.34 22.56 -5.78
N LEU A 587 7.09 21.78 -6.58
CA LEU A 587 8.50 21.50 -6.30
C LEU A 587 9.37 22.77 -6.38
N GLN A 588 9.10 23.67 -7.32
CA GLN A 588 9.75 24.99 -7.41
C GLN A 588 9.50 25.83 -6.15
N ARG A 589 8.25 25.87 -5.67
CA ARG A 589 7.87 26.61 -4.45
C ARG A 589 8.52 26.07 -3.19
N ILE A 590 8.62 24.74 -3.07
CA ILE A 590 9.39 24.09 -1.99
C ILE A 590 10.88 24.40 -2.12
N ALA A 591 11.41 24.38 -3.35
CA ALA A 591 12.81 24.71 -3.62
C ALA A 591 13.13 26.21 -3.48
N LYS A 592 12.11 27.07 -3.35
CA LYS A 592 12.21 28.54 -3.37
C LYS A 592 12.84 29.07 -4.66
N THR A 593 12.60 28.39 -5.78
CA THR A 593 13.09 28.81 -7.09
C THR A 593 11.93 29.37 -7.92
N GLY A 594 12.09 30.56 -8.52
CA GLY A 594 11.09 31.17 -9.40
C GLY A 594 10.52 32.53 -8.98
N ALA A 595 10.98 33.16 -7.89
CA ALA A 595 10.52 34.52 -7.53
C ALA A 595 11.04 35.60 -8.51
N ASP A 596 12.16 35.35 -9.19
CA ASP A 596 12.80 36.35 -10.06
C ASP A 596 12.27 36.39 -11.51
N GLU A 597 11.40 35.46 -11.92
CA GLU A 597 10.80 35.49 -13.28
C GLU A 597 9.44 36.22 -13.33
N ILE A 598 8.80 36.52 -12.19
CA ILE A 598 7.50 37.22 -12.14
C ILE A 598 7.68 38.75 -12.19
N ALA A 599 8.89 39.28 -11.97
CA ALA A 599 9.17 40.71 -12.10
C ALA A 599 9.49 41.14 -13.55
N ALA A 600 9.48 40.22 -14.51
CA ALA A 600 9.84 40.50 -15.89
C ALA A 600 8.96 39.75 -16.90
N HIS A 601 7.62 39.82 -16.77
CA HIS A 601 6.70 39.75 -17.92
C HIS A 601 5.35 40.38 -17.61
#